data_AF-A0A7W8YUV8-F1
#
_entry.id   AF-A0A7W8YUV8-F1
#
_cell.length_a   1.000
_cell.length_b   1.000
_cell.length_c   1.000
_cell.angle_alpha   90.00
_cell.angle_beta   90.00
_cell.angle_gamma   90.00
#
_symmetry.space_group_name_H-M   'P 1'
#
loop_
_entity.id
_entity.type
_entity.pdbx_description
1 polymer ?
#
loop_
_entity_poly.entity_id
_entity_poly.type
_entity_poly.pdbx_seq_one_letter_code
_entity_poly.pdbx_strand_id
1 'polypeptide(L)'
;MKFNRLLTVTALAASGMMIASCSSRQVTRVSTDQTIDISGSWNNSDSRLAADELTKNILNASWIGTHLDEHQGKKPVVIVGFVQNKSHEHIDAETFVKDIESSFIQTQRVRLVQGGKKREELRAEKADQQTNSSNSTIKKFGLENGADYILQGSINSIVDAHKRQKVVYYQVNLELTNIQTNEVVWIGEKKIAKYVKN
;
A
#
# COMPACT_ATOMS: atom_id res chain seq x y z
N MET A 1 -61.15 2.56 -40.58
CA MET A 1 -60.48 3.76 -40.04
C MET A 1 -60.08 3.67 -38.55
N LYS A 2 -60.75 2.90 -37.68
CA LYS A 2 -60.40 2.80 -36.25
C LYS A 2 -59.10 2.00 -35.96
N PHE A 3 -58.78 1.01 -36.79
CA PHE A 3 -57.60 0.14 -36.60
C PHE A 3 -56.26 0.86 -36.88
N ASN A 4 -56.19 1.72 -37.91
CA ASN A 4 -54.99 2.53 -38.19
C ASN A 4 -54.73 3.62 -37.13
N ARG A 5 -55.78 4.09 -36.44
CA ARG A 5 -55.65 5.01 -35.29
C ARG A 5 -55.13 4.30 -34.04
N LEU A 6 -55.47 3.02 -33.86
CA LEU A 6 -54.95 2.22 -32.75
C LEU A 6 -53.45 1.91 -32.96
N LEU A 7 -53.07 1.48 -34.16
CA LEU A 7 -51.67 1.20 -34.53
C LEU A 7 -50.74 2.41 -34.42
N THR A 8 -51.22 3.60 -34.77
CA THR A 8 -50.44 4.85 -34.65
C THR A 8 -50.28 5.30 -33.19
N VAL A 9 -51.27 5.08 -32.32
CA VAL A 9 -51.17 5.36 -30.88
C VAL A 9 -50.22 4.38 -30.18
N THR A 10 -50.24 3.10 -30.57
CA THR A 10 -49.30 2.09 -30.02
C THR A 10 -47.86 2.33 -30.46
N ALA A 11 -47.64 2.78 -31.71
CA ALA A 11 -46.30 3.13 -32.21
C ALA A 11 -45.74 4.39 -31.53
N LEU A 12 -46.58 5.38 -31.22
CA LEU A 12 -46.17 6.58 -30.48
C LEU A 12 -45.88 6.30 -29.00
N ALA A 13 -46.63 5.37 -28.38
CA ALA A 13 -46.38 4.91 -27.02
C ALA A 13 -45.11 4.04 -26.90
N ALA A 14 -44.79 3.23 -27.92
CA ALA A 14 -43.57 2.42 -27.97
C ALA A 14 -42.30 3.27 -28.20
N SER A 15 -42.42 4.42 -28.89
CA SER A 15 -41.29 5.33 -29.13
C SER A 15 -40.89 6.15 -27.88
N GLY A 16 -41.83 6.37 -26.94
CA GLY A 16 -41.59 7.11 -25.69
C GLY A 16 -40.80 6.36 -24.61
N MET A 17 -40.64 5.03 -24.72
CA MET A 17 -39.94 4.21 -23.71
C MET A 17 -38.42 4.08 -23.92
N MET A 18 -37.86 4.69 -24.98
CA MET A 18 -36.45 4.50 -25.35
C MET A 18 -35.46 5.54 -24.78
N ILE A 19 -35.88 6.44 -23.87
CA ILE A 19 -35.03 7.57 -23.42
C ILE A 19 -34.46 7.41 -21.99
N ALA A 20 -34.67 6.27 -21.32
CA ALA A 20 -34.28 6.11 -19.91
C ALA A 20 -32.95 5.35 -19.65
N SER A 21 -32.02 5.28 -20.62
CA SER A 21 -30.74 4.55 -20.43
C SER A 21 -29.51 5.40 -20.71
N CYS A 22 -29.49 6.63 -20.19
CA CYS A 22 -28.23 7.34 -19.96
C CYS A 22 -27.93 7.28 -18.46
N SER A 23 -27.36 6.15 -18.01
CA SER A 23 -26.63 6.13 -16.73
C SER A 23 -25.40 7.01 -16.89
N SER A 24 -25.55 8.31 -16.62
CA SER A 24 -24.41 9.23 -16.62
C SER A 24 -23.52 8.87 -15.44
N ARG A 25 -22.42 8.16 -15.70
CA ARG A 25 -21.38 7.94 -14.70
C ARG A 25 -20.85 9.30 -14.26
N GLN A 26 -21.24 9.74 -13.07
CA GLN A 26 -20.73 10.97 -12.48
C GLN A 26 -19.39 10.67 -11.79
N VAL A 27 -18.32 11.32 -12.25
CA VAL A 27 -16.99 11.23 -11.65
C VAL A 27 -16.68 12.57 -11.00
N THR A 28 -16.63 12.58 -9.67
CA THR A 28 -16.28 13.76 -8.89
C THR A 28 -15.01 13.48 -8.11
N ARG A 29 -14.11 14.46 -8.03
CA ARG A 29 -12.93 14.36 -7.15
C ARG A 29 -13.39 14.45 -5.71
N VAL A 30 -12.95 13.50 -4.90
CA VAL A 30 -13.20 13.43 -3.46
C VAL A 30 -11.88 13.59 -2.72
N SER A 31 -11.95 14.00 -1.44
CA SER A 31 -10.76 14.09 -0.59
C SER A 31 -10.12 12.71 -0.43
N THR A 32 -8.79 12.65 -0.39
CA THR A 32 -8.05 11.41 -0.12
C THR A 32 -8.29 10.89 1.29
N ASP A 33 -8.64 11.77 2.23
CA ASP A 33 -8.84 11.43 3.65
C ASP A 33 -10.23 10.86 3.94
N GLN A 34 -11.15 10.98 2.99
CA GLN A 34 -12.50 10.46 3.11
C GLN A 34 -12.47 8.92 3.01
N THR A 35 -13.03 8.24 4.01
CA THR A 35 -13.27 6.80 3.95
C THR A 35 -14.47 6.51 3.05
N ILE A 36 -14.23 5.78 1.96
CA ILE A 36 -15.27 5.39 1.00
C ILE A 36 -15.15 3.90 0.72
N ASP A 37 -16.14 3.13 1.20
CA ASP A 37 -16.26 1.70 0.96
C ASP A 37 -17.33 1.42 -0.09
N ILE A 38 -16.90 1.04 -1.30
CA ILE A 38 -17.82 0.75 -2.41
C ILE A 38 -18.10 -0.76 -2.50
N SER A 39 -17.05 -1.58 -2.63
CA SER A 39 -17.17 -3.04 -2.83
C SER A 39 -17.01 -3.86 -1.55
N GLY A 40 -16.54 -3.23 -0.46
CA GLY A 40 -16.07 -3.93 0.74
C GLY A 40 -14.73 -4.66 0.56
N SER A 41 -14.04 -4.49 -0.58
CA SER A 41 -12.65 -4.94 -0.78
C SER A 41 -11.65 -3.99 -0.13
N TRP A 42 -10.37 -4.38 -0.12
CA TRP A 42 -9.27 -3.54 0.30
C TRP A 42 -9.24 -2.24 -0.53
N ASN A 43 -9.05 -1.10 0.14
CA ASN A 43 -9.01 0.20 -0.50
C ASN A 43 -7.93 1.12 0.10
N ASN A 44 -7.82 2.33 -0.46
CA ASN A 44 -6.84 3.32 -0.04
C ASN A 44 -6.96 3.73 1.44
N SER A 45 -8.17 3.71 2.00
CA SER A 45 -8.38 4.06 3.40
C SER A 45 -7.84 2.97 4.32
N ASP A 46 -8.04 1.70 3.97
CA ASP A 46 -7.46 0.57 4.71
C ASP A 46 -5.93 0.61 4.68
N SER A 47 -5.36 0.87 3.50
CA SER A 47 -3.92 0.98 3.30
C SER A 47 -3.31 2.08 4.16
N ARG A 48 -3.89 3.28 4.10
CA ARG A 48 -3.45 4.43 4.91
C ARG A 48 -3.58 4.14 6.40
N LEU A 49 -4.72 3.62 6.85
CA LEU A 49 -4.95 3.32 8.27
C LEU A 49 -3.96 2.28 8.80
N ALA A 50 -3.67 1.24 8.01
CA ALA A 50 -2.68 0.24 8.38
C ALA A 50 -1.26 0.83 8.41
N ALA A 51 -0.88 1.60 7.39
CA ALA A 51 0.44 2.22 7.33
C ALA A 51 0.65 3.20 8.49
N ASP A 52 -0.31 4.07 8.76
CA ASP A 52 -0.25 5.06 9.84
C ASP A 52 -0.09 4.40 11.21
N GLU A 53 -0.90 3.39 11.51
CA GLU A 53 -0.88 2.72 12.81
C GLU A 53 0.41 1.93 13.01
N LEU A 54 0.80 1.12 12.02
CA LEU A 54 2.01 0.31 12.09
C LEU A 54 3.26 1.19 12.13
N THR A 55 3.29 2.30 11.38
CA THR A 55 4.43 3.22 11.42
C THR A 55 4.52 3.95 12.74
N LYS A 56 3.40 4.42 13.30
CA LYS A 56 3.38 5.00 14.66
C LYS A 56 3.85 3.99 15.69
N ASN A 57 3.46 2.72 15.56
CA ASN A 57 3.86 1.67 16.48
C ASN A 57 5.37 1.38 16.40
N ILE A 58 5.90 1.07 15.20
CA ILE A 58 7.33 0.74 15.03
C ILE A 58 8.23 1.90 15.41
N LEU A 59 7.85 3.14 15.12
CA LEU A 59 8.69 4.29 15.45
C LEU A 59 8.69 4.59 16.96
N ASN A 60 7.65 4.23 17.70
CA ASN A 60 7.58 4.48 19.14
C ASN A 60 8.01 3.27 19.99
N ALA A 61 8.36 2.15 19.36
CA ALA A 61 8.84 0.97 20.04
C ALA A 61 10.27 1.14 20.60
N SER A 62 10.60 0.32 21.60
CA SER A 62 11.86 0.40 22.36
C SER A 62 13.10 0.13 21.52
N TRP A 63 13.00 -0.63 20.41
CA TRP A 63 14.15 -1.02 19.58
C TRP A 63 14.97 0.18 19.09
N ILE A 64 14.34 1.34 18.85
CA ILE A 64 15.07 2.56 18.47
C ILE A 64 15.94 3.03 19.62
N GLY A 65 15.41 3.07 20.85
CA GLY A 65 16.17 3.45 22.04
C GLY A 65 17.33 2.50 22.28
N THR A 66 17.05 1.19 22.26
CA THR A 66 18.06 0.13 22.37
C THR A 66 19.17 0.31 21.33
N HIS A 67 18.83 0.51 20.05
CA HIS A 67 19.82 0.71 19.02
C HIS A 67 20.68 1.97 19.27
N LEU A 68 20.05 3.09 19.64
CA LEU A 68 20.77 4.33 19.91
C LEU A 68 21.76 4.16 21.06
N ASP A 69 21.38 3.48 22.13
CA ASP A 69 22.25 3.23 23.28
C ASP A 69 23.44 2.34 22.89
N GLU A 70 23.20 1.30 22.10
CA GLU A 70 24.24 0.37 21.62
C GLU A 70 25.18 0.99 20.58
N HIS A 71 24.72 1.97 19.80
CA HIS A 71 25.43 2.52 18.64
C HIS A 71 25.85 3.98 18.83
N GLN A 72 26.02 4.44 20.09
CA GLN A 72 26.50 5.78 20.43
C GLN A 72 25.65 6.90 19.81
N GLY A 73 24.32 6.73 19.82
CA GLY A 73 23.35 7.68 19.28
C GLY A 73 23.26 7.71 17.75
N LYS A 74 23.92 6.79 17.03
CA LYS A 74 23.76 6.68 15.58
C LYS A 74 22.36 6.15 15.26
N LYS A 75 21.66 6.84 14.34
CA LYS A 75 20.33 6.42 13.90
C LYS A 75 20.40 5.08 13.15
N PRO A 76 19.47 4.16 13.40
CA PRO A 76 19.44 2.87 12.72
C PRO A 76 19.18 3.05 11.23
N VAL A 77 19.87 2.25 10.41
CA VAL A 77 19.66 2.17 8.98
C VAL A 77 18.70 1.02 8.67
N VAL A 78 17.58 1.33 8.04
CA VAL A 78 16.49 0.38 7.76
C VAL A 78 16.29 0.25 6.26
N ILE A 79 16.02 -0.96 5.81
CA ILE A 79 15.42 -1.25 4.50
C ILE A 79 13.97 -1.62 4.71
N VAL A 80 13.06 -1.02 3.95
CA VAL A 80 11.71 -1.58 3.82
C VAL A 80 11.74 -2.62 2.69
N GLY A 81 11.64 -3.87 3.08
CA GLY A 81 11.64 -5.03 2.21
C GLY A 81 10.28 -5.31 1.60
N PHE A 82 10.11 -6.51 1.07
CA PHE A 82 8.89 -6.90 0.40
C PHE A 82 7.75 -7.20 1.40
N VAL A 83 6.56 -6.71 1.08
CA VAL A 83 5.31 -7.06 1.76
C VAL A 83 4.52 -8.00 0.86
N GLN A 84 4.42 -9.27 1.27
CA GLN A 84 3.77 -10.30 0.46
C GLN A 84 2.25 -10.19 0.52
N ASN A 85 1.59 -10.08 -0.62
CA ASN A 85 0.15 -10.26 -0.69
C ASN A 85 -0.19 -11.76 -0.63
N LYS A 86 -0.83 -12.17 0.46
CA LYS A 86 -1.38 -13.51 0.72
C LYS A 86 -2.92 -13.47 0.87
N SER A 87 -3.55 -12.41 0.37
CA SER A 87 -5.01 -12.25 0.40
C SER A 87 -5.67 -12.95 -0.80
N HIS A 88 -7.00 -12.99 -0.79
CA HIS A 88 -7.82 -13.49 -1.91
C HIS A 88 -8.02 -12.43 -3.01
N GLU A 89 -7.38 -11.25 -2.88
CA GLU A 89 -7.55 -10.11 -3.77
C GLU A 89 -6.20 -9.66 -4.35
N HIS A 90 -6.23 -8.99 -5.49
CA HIS A 90 -5.05 -8.30 -6.03
C HIS A 90 -4.85 -6.98 -5.28
N ILE A 91 -4.04 -7.02 -4.22
CA ILE A 91 -3.63 -5.85 -3.45
C ILE A 91 -2.23 -5.44 -3.90
N ASP A 92 -2.10 -4.20 -4.34
CA ASP A 92 -0.81 -3.57 -4.57
C ASP A 92 -0.25 -3.01 -3.25
N ALA A 93 0.67 -3.77 -2.67
CA ALA A 93 1.35 -3.39 -1.43
C ALA A 93 2.37 -2.26 -1.61
N GLU A 94 2.67 -1.82 -2.84
CA GLU A 94 3.65 -0.75 -3.07
C GLU A 94 3.19 0.57 -2.45
N THR A 95 1.90 0.90 -2.57
CA THR A 95 1.31 2.10 -1.97
C THR A 95 1.49 2.11 -0.44
N PHE A 96 1.15 1.01 0.21
CA PHE A 96 1.35 0.80 1.65
C PHE A 96 2.82 0.90 2.05
N VAL A 97 3.74 0.27 1.31
CA VAL A 97 5.19 0.35 1.58
C VAL A 97 5.68 1.79 1.44
N LYS A 98 5.20 2.53 0.45
CA LYS A 98 5.57 3.93 0.22
C LYS A 98 5.14 4.87 1.33
N ASP A 99 3.99 4.61 1.95
CA ASP A 99 3.51 5.38 3.09
C ASP A 99 4.43 5.19 4.33
N ILE A 100 4.90 3.95 4.56
CA ILE A 100 5.87 3.64 5.62
C ILE A 100 7.22 4.29 5.32
N GLU A 101 7.76 4.11 4.10
CA GLU A 101 9.03 4.73 3.66
C GLU A 101 8.99 6.26 3.85
N SER A 102 7.89 6.90 3.47
CA SER A 102 7.69 8.35 3.59
C SER A 102 7.70 8.79 5.06
N SER A 103 7.00 8.06 5.92
CA SER A 103 6.94 8.35 7.35
C SER A 103 8.30 8.20 8.04
N PHE A 104 9.12 7.22 7.65
CA PHE A 104 10.49 7.07 8.15
C PHE A 104 11.37 8.27 7.79
N ILE A 105 11.25 8.77 6.56
CA ILE A 105 11.98 9.96 6.11
C ILE A 105 11.48 11.22 6.83
N GLN A 106 10.16 11.39 6.98
CA GLN A 106 9.57 12.58 7.61
C GLN A 106 9.91 12.69 9.10
N THR A 107 9.86 11.57 9.83
CA THR A 107 10.16 11.57 11.27
C THR A 107 11.66 11.64 11.56
N GLN A 108 12.50 11.29 10.59
CA GLN A 108 13.96 11.29 10.70
C GLN A 108 14.50 10.49 11.90
N ARG A 109 13.73 9.57 12.49
CA ARG A 109 14.19 8.73 13.60
C ARG A 109 15.10 7.59 13.13
N VAL A 110 14.94 7.21 11.87
CA VAL A 110 15.71 6.16 11.20
C VAL A 110 16.29 6.70 9.90
N ARG A 111 17.30 6.03 9.35
CA ARG A 111 17.80 6.28 7.99
C ARG A 111 17.26 5.19 7.08
N LEU A 112 16.65 5.58 5.96
CA LEU A 112 16.14 4.63 4.98
C LEU A 112 17.16 4.41 3.86
N VAL A 113 17.39 3.16 3.47
CA VAL A 113 18.15 2.81 2.27
C VAL A 113 17.35 1.89 1.35
N GLN A 114 17.59 1.99 0.05
CA GLN A 114 16.87 1.19 -0.95
C GLN A 114 17.30 -0.28 -0.90
N GLY A 115 16.33 -1.19 -1.06
CA GLY A 115 16.52 -2.63 -1.12
C GLY A 115 15.98 -3.26 -2.41
N GLY A 116 16.25 -4.54 -2.61
CA GLY A 116 15.72 -5.35 -3.73
C GLY A 116 15.98 -4.72 -5.10
N LYS A 117 14.96 -4.76 -5.96
CA LYS A 117 15.03 -4.29 -7.36
C LYS A 117 15.45 -2.81 -7.49
N LYS A 118 14.98 -1.93 -6.63
CA LYS A 118 15.37 -0.50 -6.64
C LYS A 118 16.87 -0.33 -6.41
N ARG A 119 17.48 -1.18 -5.58
CA ARG A 119 18.94 -1.17 -5.36
C ARG A 119 19.70 -1.63 -6.61
N GLU A 120 19.19 -2.64 -7.31
CA GLU A 120 19.78 -3.13 -8.56
C GLU A 120 19.74 -2.05 -9.64
N GLU A 121 18.60 -1.37 -9.78
CA GLU A 121 18.44 -0.22 -10.69
C GLU A 121 19.43 0.92 -10.35
N LEU A 122 19.60 1.24 -9.06
CA LEU A 122 20.60 2.24 -8.63
C LEU A 122 22.05 1.81 -8.90
N ARG A 123 22.36 0.50 -8.85
CA ARG A 123 23.68 0.00 -9.20
C ARG A 123 23.93 0.05 -10.70
N ALA A 124 22.92 -0.21 -11.51
CA ALA A 124 22.99 -0.04 -12.96
C ALA A 124 23.21 1.44 -13.33
N GLU A 125 22.48 2.35 -12.69
CA GLU A 125 22.67 3.80 -12.86
C GLU A 125 24.09 4.24 -12.46
N LYS A 126 24.61 3.76 -11.33
CA LYS A 126 26.00 4.03 -10.94
C LYS A 126 27.02 3.49 -11.93
N ALA A 127 26.72 2.38 -12.61
CA ALA A 127 27.59 1.80 -13.63
C ALA A 127 27.63 2.69 -14.87
N ASP A 128 26.47 3.18 -15.32
CA ASP A 128 26.37 4.16 -16.40
C ASP A 128 27.17 5.43 -16.09
N GLN A 129 26.99 5.96 -14.87
CA GLN A 129 27.74 7.12 -14.39
C GLN A 129 29.26 6.90 -14.37
N GLN A 130 29.76 5.65 -14.29
CA GLN A 130 31.22 5.43 -14.38
C GLN A 130 31.80 5.86 -15.72
N THR A 131 30.99 5.74 -16.78
CA THR A 131 31.40 6.05 -18.15
C THR A 131 31.08 7.50 -18.51
N ASN A 132 29.94 8.00 -18.02
CA ASN A 132 29.36 9.25 -18.52
C ASN A 132 29.51 10.46 -17.57
N SER A 133 29.84 10.25 -16.29
CA SER A 133 29.98 11.34 -15.32
C SER A 133 31.42 11.83 -15.17
N SER A 134 31.59 13.09 -14.75
CA SER A 134 32.90 13.64 -14.46
C SER A 134 33.59 12.95 -13.28
N ASN A 135 34.92 12.88 -13.31
CA ASN A 135 35.72 12.26 -12.24
C ASN A 135 35.51 12.89 -10.85
N SER A 136 35.11 14.17 -10.77
CA SER A 136 34.86 14.85 -9.50
C SER A 136 33.52 14.50 -8.86
N THR A 137 32.55 14.01 -9.65
CA THR A 137 31.18 13.74 -9.18
C THR A 137 30.84 12.26 -9.08
N ILE A 138 31.59 11.40 -9.78
CA ILE A 138 31.41 9.95 -9.83
C ILE A 138 31.36 9.32 -8.43
N LYS A 139 30.44 8.37 -8.23
CA LYS A 139 30.29 7.62 -6.98
C LYS A 139 30.97 6.26 -7.10
N LYS A 140 31.68 5.84 -6.05
CA LYS A 140 32.37 4.54 -6.01
C LYS A 140 31.42 3.40 -5.71
N PHE A 141 31.67 2.24 -6.33
CA PHE A 141 31.02 0.98 -5.95
C PHE A 141 31.49 0.50 -4.57
N GLY A 142 30.66 -0.29 -3.90
CA GLY A 142 30.97 -0.88 -2.58
C GLY A 142 30.85 0.06 -1.38
N LEU A 143 30.51 1.33 -1.59
CA LEU A 143 30.31 2.32 -0.52
C LEU A 143 28.83 2.60 -0.22
N GLU A 144 27.95 1.63 -0.50
CA GLU A 144 26.54 1.71 -0.11
C GLU A 144 26.44 1.60 1.42
N ASN A 145 25.57 2.41 2.03
CA ASN A 145 25.29 2.27 3.46
C ASN A 145 24.65 0.89 3.70
N GLY A 146 25.29 0.07 4.53
CA GLY A 146 24.69 -1.16 5.04
C GLY A 146 23.47 -0.83 5.90
N ALA A 147 22.44 -1.69 5.82
CA ALA A 147 21.31 -1.59 6.73
C ALA A 147 21.55 -2.45 7.96
N ASP A 148 21.09 -1.95 9.10
CA ASP A 148 21.10 -2.65 10.37
C ASP A 148 19.85 -3.55 10.49
N TYR A 149 18.71 -3.07 9.96
CA TYR A 149 17.44 -3.78 10.01
C TYR A 149 16.75 -3.88 8.65
N ILE A 150 15.94 -4.91 8.50
CA ILE A 150 15.01 -5.07 7.40
C ILE A 150 13.58 -5.19 7.94
N LEU A 151 12.67 -4.37 7.42
CA LEU A 151 11.24 -4.44 7.70
C LEU A 151 10.58 -5.26 6.59
N GLN A 152 9.90 -6.35 6.93
CA GLN A 152 9.20 -7.21 5.98
C GLN A 152 7.81 -7.53 6.49
N GLY A 153 6.97 -8.11 5.64
CA GLY A 153 5.65 -8.51 6.11
C GLY A 153 4.75 -9.18 5.09
N SER A 154 3.48 -9.25 5.44
CA SER A 154 2.44 -9.78 4.56
C SER A 154 1.07 -9.18 4.83
N ILE A 155 0.22 -9.19 3.80
CA ILE A 155 -1.20 -8.85 3.86
C ILE A 155 -1.99 -10.13 3.62
N ASN A 156 -2.76 -10.55 4.61
CA ASN A 156 -3.61 -11.74 4.56
C ASN A 156 -5.08 -11.33 4.52
N SER A 157 -5.93 -12.23 4.04
CA SER A 157 -7.38 -12.07 4.18
C SER A 157 -8.08 -13.39 4.49
N ILE A 158 -9.18 -13.31 5.23
CA ILE A 158 -10.11 -14.42 5.47
C ILE A 158 -11.49 -13.95 5.02
N VAL A 159 -12.16 -14.75 4.20
CA VAL A 159 -13.50 -14.45 3.68
C VAL A 159 -14.48 -15.46 4.26
N ASP A 160 -15.53 -14.95 4.91
CA ASP A 160 -16.69 -15.74 5.32
C ASP A 160 -17.94 -15.20 4.61
N ALA A 161 -18.72 -16.07 3.99
CA ALA A 161 -19.88 -15.67 3.21
C ALA A 161 -21.02 -16.67 3.35
N HIS A 162 -22.22 -16.16 3.63
CA HIS A 162 -23.45 -16.93 3.64
C HIS A 162 -24.61 -16.11 3.05
N LYS A 163 -25.28 -16.66 2.03
CA LYS A 163 -26.37 -15.99 1.30
C LYS A 163 -25.94 -14.60 0.78
N ARG A 164 -26.59 -13.53 1.26
CA ARG A 164 -26.31 -12.14 0.87
C ARG A 164 -25.44 -11.39 1.87
N GLN A 165 -24.76 -12.12 2.75
CA GLN A 165 -23.90 -11.58 3.80
C GLN A 165 -22.48 -12.09 3.57
N LYS A 166 -21.51 -11.19 3.67
CA LYS A 166 -20.08 -11.50 3.55
C LYS A 166 -19.31 -10.70 4.58
N VAL A 167 -18.38 -11.33 5.27
CA VAL A 167 -17.35 -10.69 6.08
C VAL A 167 -16.01 -10.90 5.39
N VAL A 168 -15.28 -9.81 5.17
CA VAL A 168 -13.88 -9.88 4.75
C VAL A 168 -13.01 -9.33 5.87
N TYR A 169 -12.13 -10.19 6.36
CA TYR A 169 -11.15 -9.85 7.37
C TYR A 169 -9.79 -9.72 6.70
N TYR A 170 -9.11 -8.60 6.92
CA TYR A 170 -7.75 -8.35 6.48
C TYR A 170 -6.83 -8.25 7.70
N GLN A 171 -5.62 -8.79 7.54
CA GLN A 171 -4.56 -8.68 8.52
C GLN A 171 -3.26 -8.31 7.82
N VAL A 172 -2.67 -7.20 8.26
CA VAL A 172 -1.32 -6.79 7.86
C VAL A 172 -0.38 -7.13 9.01
N ASN A 173 0.66 -7.91 8.71
CA ASN A 173 1.71 -8.26 9.67
C ASN A 173 3.04 -7.71 9.17
N LEU A 174 3.78 -7.04 10.06
CA LEU A 174 5.12 -6.54 9.80
C LEU A 174 6.08 -7.03 10.88
N GLU A 175 7.32 -7.30 10.47
CA GLU A 175 8.40 -7.75 11.33
C GLU A 175 9.66 -6.94 10.99
N LEU A 176 10.33 -6.43 12.02
CA LEU A 176 11.62 -5.76 11.91
C LEU A 176 12.72 -6.70 12.42
N THR A 177 13.63 -7.06 11.54
CA THR A 177 14.67 -8.04 11.83
C THR A 177 16.05 -7.40 11.74
N ASN A 178 16.89 -7.60 12.75
CA ASN A 178 18.30 -7.25 12.70
C ASN A 178 19.00 -8.14 11.67
N ILE A 179 19.60 -7.53 10.65
CA ILE A 179 20.19 -8.27 9.52
C ILE A 179 21.42 -9.07 9.95
N GLN A 180 22.17 -8.60 10.95
CA GLN A 180 23.39 -9.26 11.40
C GLN A 180 23.10 -10.45 12.30
N THR A 181 22.13 -10.34 13.20
CA THR A 181 21.83 -11.39 14.20
C THR A 181 20.65 -12.29 13.82
N ASN A 182 19.86 -11.90 12.82
CA ASN A 182 18.57 -12.51 12.48
C ASN A 182 17.53 -12.42 13.61
N GLU A 183 17.73 -11.53 14.58
CA GLU A 183 16.79 -11.32 15.68
C GLU A 183 15.62 -10.44 15.23
N VAL A 184 14.40 -10.89 15.49
CA VAL A 184 13.20 -10.07 15.32
C VAL A 184 13.07 -9.14 16.52
N VAL A 185 13.32 -7.86 16.32
CA VAL A 185 13.34 -6.84 17.38
C VAL A 185 12.01 -6.12 17.55
N TRP A 186 11.10 -6.27 16.57
CA TRP A 186 9.76 -5.72 16.63
C TRP A 186 8.81 -6.49 15.71
N ILE A 187 7.56 -6.65 16.16
CA ILE A 187 6.45 -7.20 15.38
C ILE A 187 5.25 -6.28 15.57
N GLY A 188 4.56 -5.97 14.49
CA GLY A 188 3.31 -5.22 14.52
C GLY A 188 2.25 -5.85 13.63
N GLU A 189 1.01 -5.78 14.06
CA GLU A 189 -0.14 -6.20 13.26
C GLU A 189 -1.22 -5.13 13.20
N LYS A 190 -1.93 -5.07 12.07
CA LYS A 190 -3.18 -4.32 11.93
C LYS A 190 -4.25 -5.23 11.36
N LYS A 191 -5.44 -5.16 11.95
CA LYS A 191 -6.60 -5.95 11.57
C LYS A 191 -7.74 -5.03 11.12
N ILE A 192 -8.43 -5.41 10.04
CA ILE A 192 -9.55 -4.68 9.47
C ILE A 192 -10.65 -5.69 9.12
N ALA A 193 -11.89 -5.45 9.53
CA ALA A 193 -13.01 -6.32 9.21
C ALA A 193 -14.10 -5.51 8.51
N LYS A 194 -14.58 -6.02 7.37
CA LYS A 194 -15.63 -5.39 6.56
C LYS A 194 -16.82 -6.32 6.44
N TYR A 195 -17.99 -5.84 6.87
CA TYR A 195 -19.26 -6.53 6.67
C TYR A 195 -19.96 -5.97 5.44
N VAL A 196 -20.31 -6.85 4.51
CA VAL A 196 -20.96 -6.53 3.24
C VAL A 196 -22.31 -7.24 3.20
N LYS A 197 -23.37 -6.49 2.88
CA LYS A 197 -24.72 -7.02 2.73
C LYS A 197 -25.34 -6.51 1.42
N ASN A 198 -25.80 -7.46 0.59
CA ASN A 198 -26.52 -7.19 -0.66
C ASN A 198 -28.04 -7.28 -0.49
#